data_AF-A0A956X3B6-F1
#
_entry.id   AF-A0A956X3B6-F1
#
_cell.length_a   1.000
_cell.length_b   1.000
_cell.length_c   1.000
_cell.angle_alpha   90.00
_cell.angle_beta   90.00
_cell.angle_gamma   90.00
#
_symmetry.space_group_name_H-M   'P 1'
#
loop_
_entity.id
_entity.type
_entity.pdbx_description
1 polymer ?
#
loop_
_entity_poly.entity_id
_entity_poly.type
_entity_poly.pdbx_seq_one_letter_code
_entity_poly.pdbx_strand_id
1 'polypeptide(L)'
;GTVEFGLNVDQNLIEELKKQYDADWQILLSRKPAEIATFAGSVANASGPNDNLILQASTLSVPFFAPASDYARALADEPTINNNVEFDGSEYAIYTVPLHDFSGNVIGVVDIVSNRTAVVQAQTNKVLTAVAVAVLSLFVVGTGLIYLITRTLHPLQDITEMATAMTAGDLNRTIPVSSNDELGLLAQDFNSMAQSLNELIETLELRVTQRTQALETTMQVSQSLTTILNQDQLVSDVVELIRSAFDYYQVQIYLLDTNENQLVLAGSTGEAGRRMLAQDHTLSLGQGLVGRAAAANELVLIQDVQQDLDWLPNPLLPDTKAEVGVPIRFQTEVLGVLDVQHNVVNGLDEEQTRTLQTIAAQIAIALRNIRLYEDAQTRATRESQLNEISQRIRSAADIDSVLRVAVKEIGQATRARRTSVTLGQGAGENGRSEN
;
A
#
# COMPACT_ATOMS: atom_id res chain seq x y z
N GLY A 1 81.70 -58.52 -71.44
CA GLY A 1 81.59 -57.19 -70.83
C GLY A 1 80.23 -57.09 -70.21
N THR A 2 80.15 -56.61 -68.97
CA THR A 2 78.89 -56.41 -68.26
C THR A 2 78.39 -55.01 -68.60
N VAL A 3 77.12 -54.88 -69.02
CA VAL A 3 76.46 -53.58 -69.17
C VAL A 3 75.66 -53.38 -67.89
N GLU A 4 76.03 -52.37 -67.10
CA GLU A 4 75.31 -51.98 -65.90
C GLU A 4 74.30 -50.89 -66.28
N PHE A 5 73.01 -51.20 -66.11
CA PHE A 5 71.95 -50.20 -66.22
C PHE A 5 71.75 -49.59 -64.83
N GLY A 6 72.37 -48.44 -64.58
CA GLY A 6 72.08 -47.60 -63.42
C GLY A 6 71.16 -46.45 -63.81
N LEU A 7 70.23 -46.07 -62.94
CA LEU A 7 69.61 -44.74 -63.05
C LEU A 7 70.74 -43.71 -62.94
N ASN A 8 70.90 -42.87 -63.98
CA ASN A 8 71.78 -41.71 -63.86
C ASN A 8 71.12 -40.75 -62.87
N VAL A 9 71.69 -40.67 -61.67
CA VAL A 9 71.27 -39.79 -60.58
C VAL A 9 71.84 -38.39 -60.85
N ASP A 10 71.33 -37.75 -61.90
CA ASP A 10 71.84 -36.50 -62.45
C ASP A 10 70.78 -35.38 -62.52
N GLN A 11 71.20 -34.21 -63.00
CA GLN A 11 70.34 -33.04 -63.14
C GLN A 11 69.15 -33.29 -64.08
N ASN A 12 69.33 -34.06 -65.16
CA ASN A 12 68.26 -34.30 -66.14
C ASN A 12 67.13 -35.12 -65.52
N LEU A 13 67.47 -36.14 -64.71
CA LEU A 13 66.49 -36.96 -64.02
C LEU A 13 65.58 -36.10 -63.14
N ILE A 14 66.15 -35.24 -62.30
CA ILE A 14 65.34 -34.42 -61.39
C ILE A 14 64.57 -33.31 -62.09
N GLU A 15 65.02 -32.83 -63.26
CA GLU A 15 64.25 -31.91 -64.10
C GLU A 15 63.03 -32.58 -64.73
N GLU A 16 63.15 -33.83 -65.17
CA GLU A 16 62.01 -34.62 -65.63
C GLU A 16 61.01 -34.87 -64.49
N LEU A 17 61.50 -35.21 -63.29
CA LEU A 17 60.67 -35.41 -62.10
C LEU A 17 59.97 -34.10 -61.69
N LYS A 18 60.66 -32.97 -61.71
CA LYS A 18 60.06 -31.65 -61.46
C LYS A 18 58.92 -31.36 -62.44
N LYS A 19 59.11 -31.65 -63.72
CA LYS A 19 58.07 -31.44 -64.75
C LYS A 19 56.87 -32.36 -64.55
N GLN A 20 57.09 -33.60 -64.12
CA GLN A 20 56.02 -34.57 -63.94
C GLN A 20 55.21 -34.35 -62.65
N TYR A 21 55.89 -34.00 -61.55
CA TYR A 21 55.30 -33.97 -60.21
C TYR A 21 55.11 -32.57 -59.61
N ASP A 22 55.53 -31.51 -60.33
CA ASP A 22 55.40 -30.11 -59.91
C ASP A 22 55.96 -29.84 -58.49
N ALA A 23 57.12 -30.43 -58.22
CA ALA A 23 57.88 -30.26 -57.00
C ALA A 23 59.34 -30.02 -57.34
N ASP A 24 60.06 -29.34 -56.46
CA ASP A 24 61.51 -29.25 -56.55
C ASP A 24 62.16 -30.51 -55.96
N TRP A 25 63.32 -30.87 -56.49
CA TRP A 25 64.02 -32.10 -56.14
C TRP A 25 65.48 -31.79 -55.87
N GLN A 26 66.04 -32.44 -54.86
CA GLN A 26 67.47 -32.43 -54.60
C GLN A 26 67.93 -33.85 -54.31
N ILE A 27 69.10 -34.21 -54.82
CA ILE A 27 69.72 -35.49 -54.52
C ILE A 27 70.97 -35.24 -53.72
N LEU A 28 71.09 -35.91 -52.58
CA LEU A 28 72.25 -35.82 -51.72
C LEU A 28 72.86 -37.20 -51.53
N LEU A 29 74.16 -37.32 -51.75
CA LEU A 29 74.89 -38.59 -51.63
C LEU A 29 75.74 -38.62 -50.36
N SER A 30 75.90 -39.80 -49.77
CA SER A 30 76.71 -40.01 -48.58
C SER A 30 78.21 -39.91 -48.87
N ARG A 31 78.99 -39.26 -47.99
CA ARG A 31 80.45 -39.09 -48.12
C ARG A 31 81.25 -40.33 -47.68
N LYS A 32 80.82 -41.55 -48.04
CA LYS A 32 81.62 -42.75 -47.79
C LYS A 32 82.72 -42.89 -48.86
N PRO A 33 83.99 -43.14 -48.49
CA PRO A 33 85.12 -43.20 -49.44
C PRO A 33 84.94 -44.20 -50.61
N ALA A 34 84.17 -45.28 -50.41
CA ALA A 34 83.90 -46.29 -51.42
C ALA A 34 82.82 -45.86 -52.44
N GLU A 35 81.84 -45.04 -52.04
CA GLU A 35 80.73 -44.59 -52.89
C GLU A 35 81.17 -43.41 -53.78
N ILE A 36 82.07 -42.54 -53.30
CA ILE A 36 82.61 -41.40 -54.08
C ILE A 36 83.39 -41.88 -55.32
N ALA A 37 84.05 -43.05 -55.24
CA ALA A 37 84.83 -43.61 -56.33
C ALA A 37 83.98 -44.03 -57.55
N THR A 38 82.71 -44.38 -57.34
CA THR A 38 81.75 -44.75 -58.40
C THR A 38 81.10 -43.56 -59.11
N PHE A 39 81.10 -42.37 -58.49
CA PHE A 39 80.40 -41.18 -59.00
C PHE A 39 81.33 -40.02 -59.38
N ALA A 40 82.63 -40.28 -59.53
CA ALA A 40 83.69 -39.28 -59.69
C ALA A 40 83.54 -38.30 -60.89
N GLY A 41 82.59 -38.53 -61.81
CA GLY A 41 82.31 -37.65 -62.93
C GLY A 41 81.28 -36.54 -62.67
N SER A 42 80.54 -36.56 -61.55
CA SER A 42 79.33 -35.73 -61.41
C SER A 42 79.26 -34.89 -60.13
N VAL A 43 80.28 -34.92 -59.27
CA VAL A 43 80.24 -34.24 -57.96
C VAL A 43 80.76 -32.80 -58.12
N ALA A 44 79.84 -31.83 -58.27
CA ALA A 44 80.19 -30.42 -58.10
C ALA A 44 80.55 -30.17 -56.62
N ASN A 45 81.49 -29.25 -56.34
CA ASN A 45 81.90 -28.80 -55.00
C ASN A 45 80.77 -28.07 -54.22
N ALA A 46 79.60 -28.70 -54.07
CA ALA A 46 78.46 -28.15 -53.36
C ALA A 46 78.43 -28.69 -51.93
N SER A 47 78.57 -27.78 -50.94
CA SER A 47 78.38 -28.10 -49.53
C SER A 47 76.96 -28.64 -49.32
N GLY A 48 76.84 -29.90 -48.89
CA GLY A 48 75.58 -30.47 -48.42
C GLY A 48 75.16 -29.91 -47.05
N PRO A 49 74.05 -30.38 -46.49
CA PRO A 49 73.49 -29.91 -45.22
C PRO A 49 74.38 -30.20 -44.00
N ASN A 50 75.31 -31.14 -44.14
CA ASN A 50 76.28 -31.52 -43.12
C ASN A 50 77.53 -32.13 -43.78
N ASP A 51 78.53 -32.48 -42.97
CA ASP A 51 79.78 -33.05 -43.44
C ASP A 51 79.64 -34.46 -44.05
N ASN A 52 78.51 -35.13 -43.84
CA ASN A 52 78.27 -36.51 -44.30
C ASN A 52 77.52 -36.58 -45.63
N LEU A 53 76.97 -35.47 -46.11
CA LEU A 53 76.21 -35.40 -47.36
C LEU A 53 76.85 -34.42 -48.35
N ILE A 54 76.76 -34.75 -49.64
CA ILE A 54 77.12 -33.85 -50.75
C ILE A 54 75.87 -33.65 -51.60
N LEU A 55 75.59 -32.40 -51.94
CA LEU A 55 74.54 -32.10 -52.90
C LEU A 55 75.00 -32.48 -54.31
N GLN A 56 74.34 -33.48 -54.89
CA GLN A 56 74.67 -34.04 -56.19
C GLN A 56 73.97 -33.30 -57.34
N ALA A 57 72.69 -32.99 -57.16
CA ALA A 57 71.88 -32.27 -58.15
C ALA A 57 70.72 -31.56 -57.43
N SER A 58 70.25 -30.44 -57.98
CA SER A 58 69.17 -29.64 -57.41
C SER A 58 68.39 -28.91 -58.50
N THR A 59 67.07 -28.95 -58.44
CA THR A 59 66.21 -28.09 -59.28
C THR A 59 65.95 -26.72 -58.67
N LEU A 60 66.35 -26.50 -57.41
CA LEU A 60 66.30 -25.20 -56.74
C LEU A 60 67.42 -24.29 -57.27
N SER A 61 67.07 -23.03 -57.54
CA SER A 61 68.03 -21.98 -57.94
C SER A 61 69.02 -21.65 -56.82
N VAL A 62 68.57 -21.69 -55.57
CA VAL A 62 69.39 -21.61 -54.36
C VAL A 62 69.04 -22.82 -53.49
N PRO A 63 69.95 -23.82 -53.39
CA PRO A 63 69.72 -24.97 -52.52
C PRO A 63 69.58 -24.56 -51.06
N PHE A 64 68.49 -25.00 -50.43
CA PHE A 64 68.32 -25.04 -48.99
C PHE A 64 67.98 -26.47 -48.58
N PHE A 65 67.96 -26.76 -47.28
CA PHE A 65 67.94 -28.12 -46.78
C PHE A 65 67.01 -28.27 -45.58
N ALA A 66 66.55 -29.49 -45.34
CA ALA A 66 65.86 -29.86 -44.10
C ALA A 66 66.82 -29.77 -42.89
N PRO A 67 66.31 -29.77 -41.65
CA PRO A 67 67.14 -29.92 -40.45
C PRO A 67 68.03 -31.18 -40.51
N ALA A 68 69.25 -31.08 -39.97
CA ALA A 68 70.22 -32.19 -39.99
C ALA A 68 69.70 -33.51 -39.39
N SER A 69 68.73 -33.44 -38.46
CA SER A 69 68.06 -34.60 -37.86
C SER A 69 67.27 -35.42 -38.87
N ASP A 70 66.68 -34.77 -39.88
CA ASP A 70 65.81 -35.40 -40.87
C ASP A 70 66.65 -36.25 -41.82
N TYR A 71 67.82 -35.75 -42.20
CA TYR A 71 68.84 -36.51 -42.94
C TYR A 71 69.41 -37.68 -42.14
N ALA A 72 69.66 -37.51 -40.83
CA ALA A 72 70.17 -38.59 -40.00
C ALA A 72 69.18 -39.77 -39.90
N ARG A 73 67.87 -39.48 -39.84
CA ARG A 73 66.80 -40.49 -39.85
C ARG A 73 66.63 -41.13 -41.23
N ALA A 74 66.63 -40.32 -42.29
CA ALA A 74 66.54 -40.84 -43.66
C ALA A 74 67.72 -41.75 -44.02
N LEU A 75 68.93 -41.42 -43.59
CA LEU A 75 70.10 -42.29 -43.75
C LEU A 75 70.02 -43.58 -42.91
N ALA A 76 69.20 -43.60 -41.86
CA ALA A 76 68.84 -44.79 -41.10
C ALA A 76 67.62 -45.54 -41.69
N ASP A 77 67.31 -45.28 -42.97
CA ASP A 77 66.22 -45.89 -43.74
C ASP A 77 64.81 -45.49 -43.28
N GLU A 78 64.67 -44.35 -42.60
CA GLU A 78 63.39 -43.81 -42.13
C GLU A 78 63.03 -42.51 -42.87
N PRO A 79 62.08 -42.52 -43.84
CA PRO A 79 61.71 -41.30 -44.55
C PRO A 79 61.07 -40.28 -43.61
N THR A 80 61.36 -39.01 -43.83
CA THR A 80 60.88 -37.91 -42.97
C THR A 80 60.16 -36.85 -43.79
N ILE A 81 59.13 -36.24 -43.18
CA ILE A 81 58.46 -35.08 -43.74
C ILE A 81 58.57 -33.92 -42.76
N ASN A 82 59.11 -32.80 -43.23
CA ASN A 82 59.16 -31.56 -42.47
C ASN A 82 58.31 -30.51 -43.17
N ASN A 83 57.26 -30.08 -42.49
CA ASN A 83 56.28 -29.14 -43.04
C ASN A 83 56.54 -27.68 -42.67
N ASN A 84 57.61 -27.41 -41.92
CA ASN A 84 57.90 -26.13 -41.28
C ASN A 84 59.29 -25.64 -41.71
N VAL A 85 59.60 -25.69 -43.00
CA VAL A 85 60.86 -25.18 -43.53
C VAL A 85 60.59 -23.81 -44.15
N GLU A 86 61.02 -22.76 -43.47
CA GLU A 86 60.94 -21.39 -43.99
C GLU A 86 62.23 -21.04 -44.73
N PHE A 87 62.10 -20.58 -45.96
CA PHE A 87 63.22 -20.07 -46.75
C PHE A 87 62.79 -18.87 -47.59
N ASP A 88 63.54 -17.76 -47.47
CA ASP A 88 63.28 -16.51 -48.19
C ASP A 88 61.84 -15.99 -48.06
N GLY A 89 61.26 -16.13 -46.86
CA GLY A 89 59.88 -15.73 -46.54
C GLY A 89 58.79 -16.61 -47.17
N SER A 90 59.17 -17.76 -47.75
CA SER A 90 58.24 -18.77 -48.25
C SER A 90 58.28 -20.02 -47.36
N GLU A 91 57.11 -20.65 -47.21
CA GLU A 91 56.91 -21.86 -46.42
C GLU A 91 57.00 -23.08 -47.34
N TYR A 92 57.86 -24.04 -47.00
CA TYR A 92 58.08 -25.26 -47.76
C TYR A 92 57.82 -26.50 -46.90
N ALA A 93 57.36 -27.56 -47.56
CA ALA A 93 57.49 -28.91 -47.05
C ALA A 93 58.64 -29.61 -47.76
N ILE A 94 59.53 -30.24 -47.00
CA ILE A 94 60.58 -31.11 -47.51
C ILE A 94 60.27 -32.54 -47.09
N TYR A 95 60.15 -33.43 -48.07
CA TYR A 95 60.04 -34.86 -47.86
C TYR A 95 61.38 -35.51 -48.22
N THR A 96 62.09 -36.02 -47.21
CA THR A 96 63.41 -36.62 -47.36
C THR A 96 63.27 -38.13 -47.34
N VAL A 97 63.67 -38.78 -48.44
CA VAL A 97 63.53 -40.23 -48.66
C VAL A 97 64.90 -40.87 -48.82
N PRO A 98 65.18 -42.04 -48.22
CA PRO A 98 66.42 -42.76 -48.47
C PRO A 98 66.58 -43.13 -49.96
N LEU A 99 67.79 -42.98 -50.48
CA LEU A 99 68.18 -43.45 -51.79
C LEU A 99 68.95 -44.76 -51.65
N HIS A 100 68.43 -45.84 -52.22
CA HIS A 100 69.06 -47.16 -52.17
C HIS A 100 69.87 -47.47 -53.43
N ASP A 101 70.98 -48.19 -53.28
CA ASP A 101 71.65 -48.87 -54.38
C ASP A 101 70.89 -50.15 -54.80
N PHE A 102 71.35 -50.82 -55.87
CA PHE A 102 70.76 -52.08 -56.34
C PHE A 102 70.91 -53.25 -55.34
N SER A 103 71.77 -53.11 -54.33
CA SER A 103 71.98 -54.08 -53.26
C SER A 103 71.09 -53.79 -52.03
N GLY A 104 70.31 -52.71 -52.06
CA GLY A 104 69.43 -52.28 -50.98
C GLY A 104 70.12 -51.45 -49.89
N ASN A 105 71.37 -51.02 -50.07
CA ASN A 105 72.05 -50.16 -49.09
C ASN A 105 71.66 -48.69 -49.33
N VAL A 106 71.47 -47.94 -48.24
CA VAL A 106 71.24 -46.48 -48.33
C VAL A 106 72.56 -45.78 -48.68
N ILE A 107 72.59 -45.17 -49.86
CA ILE A 107 73.74 -44.44 -50.44
C ILE A 107 73.55 -42.92 -50.42
N GLY A 108 72.38 -42.45 -50.03
CA GLY A 108 72.05 -41.04 -49.99
C GLY A 108 70.60 -40.80 -49.64
N VAL A 109 70.11 -39.61 -49.96
CA VAL A 109 68.72 -39.22 -49.82
C VAL A 109 68.25 -38.42 -51.04
N VAL A 110 66.94 -38.40 -51.24
CA VAL A 110 66.26 -37.52 -52.18
C VAL A 110 65.33 -36.62 -51.38
N ASP A 111 65.48 -35.31 -51.54
CA ASP A 111 64.55 -34.33 -51.02
C ASP A 111 63.53 -33.96 -52.09
N ILE A 112 62.26 -34.03 -51.74
CA ILE A 112 61.14 -33.50 -52.52
C ILE A 112 60.66 -32.25 -51.81
N VAL A 113 60.88 -31.10 -52.43
CA VAL A 113 60.63 -29.78 -51.89
C VAL A 113 59.38 -29.19 -52.55
N SER A 114 58.36 -28.90 -51.75
CA SER A 114 57.08 -28.36 -52.24
C SER A 114 56.78 -27.02 -51.57
N ASN A 115 56.51 -26.00 -52.37
CA ASN A 115 56.10 -24.68 -51.88
C ASN A 115 54.67 -24.73 -51.35
N ARG A 116 54.48 -24.38 -50.08
CA ARG A 116 53.20 -24.40 -49.37
C ARG A 116 52.76 -23.02 -48.91
N THR A 117 53.45 -21.94 -49.29
CA THR A 117 53.13 -20.56 -48.90
C THR A 117 51.66 -20.22 -49.15
N ALA A 118 51.13 -20.52 -50.34
CA ALA A 118 49.74 -20.24 -50.68
C ALA A 118 48.74 -21.05 -49.82
N VAL A 119 49.08 -22.29 -49.48
CA VAL A 119 48.24 -23.16 -48.64
C VAL A 119 48.22 -22.67 -47.20
N VAL A 120 49.39 -22.31 -46.64
CA VAL A 120 49.51 -21.76 -45.29
C VAL A 120 48.77 -20.42 -45.20
N GLN A 121 48.97 -19.50 -46.15
CA GLN A 121 48.25 -18.23 -46.18
C GLN A 121 46.73 -18.40 -46.30
N ALA A 122 46.26 -19.33 -47.15
CA ALA A 122 44.84 -19.63 -47.27
C ALA A 122 44.25 -20.19 -45.96
N GLN A 123 45.01 -21.03 -45.24
CA GLN A 123 44.60 -21.52 -43.91
C GLN A 123 44.56 -20.38 -42.89
N THR A 124 45.60 -19.55 -42.82
CA THR A 124 45.68 -18.40 -41.92
C THR A 124 44.52 -17.42 -42.17
N ASN A 125 44.21 -17.09 -43.42
CA ASN A 125 43.07 -16.23 -43.76
C ASN A 125 41.72 -16.84 -43.36
N LYS A 126 41.53 -18.15 -43.52
CA LYS A 126 40.32 -18.85 -43.04
C LYS A 126 40.20 -18.79 -41.51
N VAL A 127 41.30 -19.00 -40.78
CA VAL A 127 41.31 -18.89 -39.32
C VAL A 127 41.00 -17.45 -38.89
N LEU A 128 41.66 -16.46 -39.50
CA LEU A 128 41.46 -15.04 -39.16
C LEU A 128 40.02 -14.58 -39.42
N THR A 129 39.44 -14.96 -40.56
CA THR A 129 38.04 -14.65 -40.87
C THR A 129 37.07 -15.34 -39.92
N ALA A 130 37.30 -16.59 -39.54
CA ALA A 130 36.48 -17.29 -38.54
C ALA A 130 36.53 -16.60 -37.17
N VAL A 131 37.73 -16.20 -36.72
CA VAL A 131 37.90 -15.44 -35.46
C VAL A 131 37.19 -14.09 -35.53
N ALA A 132 37.32 -13.36 -36.64
CA ALA A 132 36.65 -12.07 -36.82
C ALA A 132 35.12 -12.21 -36.74
N VAL A 133 34.55 -13.23 -37.39
CA VAL A 133 33.10 -13.53 -37.31
C VAL A 133 32.68 -13.87 -35.89
N ALA A 134 33.47 -14.66 -35.15
CA ALA A 134 33.17 -15.01 -33.76
C ALA A 134 33.16 -13.77 -32.85
N VAL A 135 34.15 -12.88 -32.98
CA VAL A 135 34.22 -11.62 -32.22
C VAL A 135 33.02 -10.72 -32.56
N LEU A 136 32.68 -10.58 -33.84
CA LEU A 136 31.53 -9.77 -34.26
C LEU A 136 30.22 -10.32 -33.67
N SER A 137 30.07 -11.64 -33.67
CA SER A 137 28.89 -12.32 -33.11
C SER A 137 28.78 -12.08 -31.60
N LEU A 138 29.89 -12.19 -30.86
CA LEU A 138 29.91 -11.86 -29.42
C LEU A 138 29.56 -10.40 -29.15
N PHE A 139 30.03 -9.48 -29.99
CA PHE A 139 29.70 -8.07 -29.86
C PHE A 139 28.20 -7.80 -30.08
N VAL A 140 27.59 -8.43 -31.08
CA VAL A 140 26.15 -8.33 -31.35
C VAL A 140 25.33 -8.92 -30.19
N VAL A 141 25.73 -10.08 -29.67
CA VAL A 141 25.08 -10.69 -28.51
C VAL A 141 25.22 -9.80 -27.27
N GLY A 142 26.41 -9.24 -27.02
CA GLY A 142 26.66 -8.35 -25.90
C GLY A 142 25.84 -7.07 -25.96
N THR A 143 25.77 -6.43 -27.13
CA THR A 143 24.94 -5.22 -27.33
C THR A 143 23.45 -5.53 -27.18
N GLY A 144 22.98 -6.67 -27.69
CA GLY A 144 21.61 -7.15 -27.48
C GLY A 144 21.28 -7.39 -26.01
N LEU A 145 22.18 -8.00 -25.25
CA LEU A 145 22.03 -8.21 -23.80
C LEU A 145 21.96 -6.89 -23.04
N ILE A 146 22.85 -5.94 -23.34
CA ILE A 146 22.85 -4.61 -22.71
C ILE A 146 21.52 -3.89 -23.00
N TYR A 147 21.04 -3.94 -24.24
CA TYR A 147 19.77 -3.36 -24.64
C TYR A 147 18.58 -3.98 -23.89
N LEU A 148 18.56 -5.31 -23.75
CA LEU A 148 17.51 -6.01 -23.01
C LEU A 148 17.51 -5.62 -21.53
N ILE A 149 18.68 -5.52 -20.91
CA ILE A 149 18.83 -5.13 -19.50
C ILE A 149 18.33 -3.70 -19.29
N THR A 150 18.76 -2.75 -20.12
CA THR A 150 18.40 -1.35 -19.91
C THR A 150 16.92 -1.07 -20.17
N ARG A 151 16.33 -1.72 -21.17
CA ARG A 151 14.92 -1.52 -21.54
C ARG A 151 13.93 -2.26 -20.62
N THR A 152 14.34 -3.41 -20.07
CA THR A 152 13.39 -4.31 -19.38
C THR A 152 13.61 -4.37 -17.86
N LEU A 153 14.86 -4.35 -17.37
CA LEU A 153 15.12 -4.52 -15.93
C LEU A 153 15.01 -3.23 -15.11
N HIS A 154 15.41 -2.07 -15.64
CA HIS A 154 15.32 -0.81 -14.87
C HIS A 154 13.89 -0.44 -14.46
N PRO A 155 12.88 -0.48 -15.35
CA PRO A 155 11.51 -0.13 -14.94
C PRO A 155 10.94 -1.03 -13.84
N LEU A 156 11.39 -2.29 -13.75
CA LEU A 156 10.98 -3.21 -12.69
C LEU A 156 11.55 -2.83 -11.31
N GLN A 157 12.74 -2.23 -11.28
CA GLN A 157 13.32 -1.71 -10.04
C GLN A 157 12.52 -0.51 -9.53
N ASP A 158 12.16 0.43 -10.42
CA ASP A 158 11.36 1.60 -10.06
C ASP A 158 10.00 1.20 -9.47
N ILE A 159 9.32 0.21 -10.06
CA ILE A 159 8.05 -0.32 -9.54
C ILE A 159 8.24 -0.95 -8.15
N THR A 160 9.33 -1.70 -7.94
CA THR A 160 9.62 -2.36 -6.66
C THR A 160 9.95 -1.35 -5.56
N GLU A 161 10.74 -0.33 -5.88
CA GLU A 161 11.05 0.77 -4.97
C GLU A 161 9.78 1.54 -4.58
N MET A 162 8.92 1.84 -5.57
CA MET A 162 7.65 2.50 -5.33
C MET A 162 6.73 1.65 -4.44
N ALA A 163 6.60 0.35 -4.70
CA ALA A 163 5.81 -0.55 -3.85
C ALA A 163 6.27 -0.50 -2.38
N THR A 164 7.59 -0.48 -2.18
CA THR A 164 8.19 -0.38 -0.83
C THR A 164 7.90 0.98 -0.21
N ALA A 165 8.05 2.07 -0.96
CA ALA A 165 7.74 3.42 -0.51
C ALA A 165 6.26 3.58 -0.11
N MET A 166 5.33 2.99 -0.87
CA MET A 166 3.91 2.98 -0.54
C MET A 166 3.64 2.25 0.78
N THR A 167 4.30 1.11 1.05
CA THR A 167 4.17 0.43 2.35
C THR A 167 4.74 1.25 3.51
N ALA A 168 5.67 2.17 3.23
CA ALA A 168 6.21 3.11 4.20
C ALA A 168 5.37 4.40 4.34
N GLY A 169 4.29 4.54 3.56
CA GLY A 169 3.36 5.68 3.61
C GLY A 169 3.66 6.81 2.62
N ASP A 170 4.65 6.67 1.74
CA ASP A 170 4.92 7.66 0.68
C ASP A 170 4.11 7.34 -0.58
N LEU A 171 2.94 7.97 -0.73
CA LEU A 171 2.03 7.79 -1.87
C LEU A 171 2.17 8.89 -2.94
N ASN A 172 3.02 9.89 -2.72
CA ASN A 172 3.12 11.08 -3.58
C ASN A 172 4.08 10.91 -4.76
N ARG A 173 4.88 9.84 -4.75
CA ARG A 173 5.78 9.52 -5.86
C ARG A 173 5.01 8.91 -7.02
N THR A 174 5.48 9.13 -8.24
CA THR A 174 4.91 8.54 -9.45
C THR A 174 6.00 7.89 -10.27
N ILE A 175 5.65 6.79 -10.93
CA ILE A 175 6.54 6.07 -11.85
C ILE A 175 6.36 6.68 -13.24
N PRO A 176 7.44 7.16 -13.89
CA PRO A 176 7.36 7.71 -15.24
C PRO A 176 7.03 6.62 -16.26
N VAL A 177 5.89 6.77 -16.94
CA VAL A 177 5.44 5.83 -17.97
C VAL A 177 6.25 6.04 -19.25
N SER A 178 7.31 5.25 -19.41
CA SER A 178 8.33 5.45 -20.46
C SER A 178 8.18 4.49 -21.66
N SER A 179 7.27 3.52 -21.58
CA SER A 179 7.02 2.51 -22.61
C SER A 179 5.51 2.33 -22.86
N ASN A 180 5.14 1.90 -24.06
CA ASN A 180 3.76 1.57 -24.45
C ASN A 180 3.51 0.06 -24.48
N ASP A 181 4.18 -0.67 -23.58
CA ASP A 181 4.06 -2.12 -23.40
C ASP A 181 3.41 -2.46 -22.04
N GLU A 182 3.45 -3.72 -21.65
CA GLU A 182 2.89 -4.21 -20.39
C GLU A 182 3.55 -3.56 -19.16
N LEU A 183 4.83 -3.14 -19.25
CA LEU A 183 5.52 -2.45 -18.15
C LEU A 183 5.01 -1.01 -18.03
N GLY A 184 4.72 -0.36 -19.15
CA GLY A 184 4.07 0.94 -19.18
C GLY A 184 2.67 0.92 -18.56
N LEU A 185 1.86 -0.09 -18.92
CA LEU A 185 0.53 -0.29 -18.35
C LEU A 185 0.61 -0.56 -16.84
N LEU A 186 1.53 -1.41 -16.39
CA LEU A 186 1.73 -1.69 -14.98
C LEU A 186 2.11 -0.44 -14.18
N ALA A 187 2.98 0.42 -14.74
CA ALA A 187 3.32 1.70 -14.11
C ALA A 187 2.11 2.63 -14.00
N GLN A 188 1.22 2.65 -15.00
CA GLN A 188 -0.04 3.41 -14.95
C GLN A 188 -0.95 2.88 -13.84
N ASP A 189 -1.18 1.57 -13.78
CA ASP A 189 -2.02 0.93 -12.76
C ASP A 189 -1.50 1.22 -11.34
N PHE A 190 -0.17 1.21 -11.17
CA PHE A 190 0.46 1.54 -9.90
C PHE A 190 0.25 3.00 -9.50
N ASN A 191 0.42 3.93 -10.44
CA ASN A 191 0.15 5.35 -10.20
C ASN A 191 -1.32 5.59 -9.83
N SER A 192 -2.27 4.94 -10.53
CA SER A 192 -3.70 5.03 -10.22
C SER A 192 -4.05 4.46 -8.84
N MET A 193 -3.40 3.37 -8.44
CA MET A 193 -3.55 2.80 -7.10
C MET A 193 -3.03 3.76 -6.02
N ALA A 194 -1.85 4.36 -6.23
CA ALA A 194 -1.28 5.33 -5.30
C ALA A 194 -2.18 6.55 -5.12
N GLN A 195 -2.70 7.10 -6.22
CA GLN A 195 -3.67 8.19 -6.18
C GLN A 195 -4.94 7.79 -5.41
N SER A 196 -5.51 6.62 -5.72
CA SER A 196 -6.73 6.14 -5.06
C SER A 196 -6.54 5.97 -3.55
N LEU A 197 -5.38 5.45 -3.13
CA LEU A 197 -5.04 5.33 -1.71
C LEU A 197 -4.88 6.69 -1.04
N ASN A 198 -4.22 7.65 -1.70
CA ASN A 198 -4.04 9.00 -1.15
C ASN A 198 -5.40 9.70 -0.96
N GLU A 199 -6.28 9.65 -1.96
CA GLU A 199 -7.65 10.21 -1.86
C GLU A 199 -8.47 9.53 -0.74
N LEU A 200 -8.30 8.23 -0.54
CA LEU A 200 -9.00 7.48 0.49
C LEU A 200 -8.49 7.83 1.90
N ILE A 201 -7.18 8.02 2.07
CA ILE A 201 -6.58 8.49 3.33
C ILE A 201 -7.07 9.91 3.64
N GLU A 202 -6.97 10.85 2.70
CA GLU A 202 -7.44 12.23 2.91
C GLU A 202 -8.94 12.26 3.29
N THR A 203 -9.76 11.46 2.61
CA THR A 203 -11.19 11.36 2.92
C THR A 203 -11.44 10.76 4.30
N LEU A 204 -10.69 9.73 4.70
CA LEU A 204 -10.79 9.12 6.02
C LEU A 204 -10.34 10.09 7.11
N GLU A 205 -9.23 10.80 6.93
CA GLU A 205 -8.74 11.80 7.89
C GLU A 205 -9.76 12.92 8.10
N LEU A 206 -10.37 13.41 7.01
CA LEU A 206 -11.41 14.42 7.08
C LEU A 206 -12.64 13.89 7.85
N ARG A 207 -13.08 12.66 7.55
CA ARG A 207 -14.21 12.03 8.25
C ARG A 207 -13.91 11.73 9.73
N VAL A 208 -12.69 11.31 10.07
CA VAL A 208 -12.25 11.11 11.45
C VAL A 208 -12.26 12.43 12.21
N THR A 209 -11.76 13.49 11.59
CA THR A 209 -11.73 14.84 12.18
C THR A 209 -13.15 15.35 12.45
N GLN A 210 -14.03 15.29 11.45
CA GLN A 210 -15.44 15.68 11.58
C GLN A 210 -16.15 14.88 12.68
N ARG A 211 -15.96 13.55 12.71
CA ARG A 211 -16.60 12.70 13.72
C ARG A 211 -16.06 12.94 15.12
N THR A 212 -14.78 13.25 15.26
CA THR A 212 -14.16 13.60 16.55
C THR A 212 -14.72 14.91 17.07
N GLN A 213 -14.82 15.93 16.21
CA GLN A 213 -15.40 17.23 16.57
C GLN A 213 -16.88 17.11 16.97
N ALA A 214 -17.68 16.35 16.20
CA ALA A 214 -19.09 16.12 16.53
C ALA A 214 -19.27 15.39 17.88
N LEU A 215 -18.41 14.42 18.19
CA LEU A 215 -18.42 13.71 19.47
C LEU A 215 -18.02 14.63 20.63
N GLU A 216 -17.00 15.48 20.47
CA GLU A 216 -16.60 16.46 21.49
C GLU A 216 -17.72 17.45 21.80
N THR A 217 -18.36 18.02 20.77
CA THR A 217 -19.51 18.93 20.94
C THR A 217 -20.67 18.22 21.64
N THR A 218 -20.98 16.98 21.25
CA THR A 218 -22.05 16.19 21.88
C THR A 218 -21.73 15.86 23.34
N MET A 219 -20.47 15.53 23.66
CA MET A 219 -20.03 15.25 25.03
C MET A 219 -20.09 16.49 25.91
N GLN A 220 -19.66 17.66 25.40
CA GLN A 220 -19.70 18.91 26.15
C GLN A 220 -21.14 19.30 26.51
N VAL A 221 -22.08 19.16 25.56
CA VAL A 221 -23.52 19.34 25.79
C VAL A 221 -24.03 18.33 26.84
N SER A 222 -23.69 17.05 26.68
CA SER A 222 -24.14 15.98 27.59
C SER A 222 -23.61 16.14 29.02
N GLN A 223 -22.39 16.62 29.19
CA GLN A 223 -21.78 16.80 30.52
C GLN A 223 -22.38 18.00 31.26
N SER A 224 -22.66 19.11 30.56
CA SER A 224 -23.38 20.24 31.15
C SER A 224 -24.81 19.91 31.56
N LEU A 225 -25.46 18.96 30.87
CA LEU A 225 -26.83 18.53 31.16
C LEU A 225 -26.99 17.75 32.48
N THR A 226 -25.95 17.06 32.95
CA THR A 226 -26.08 16.11 34.08
C THR A 226 -25.95 16.74 35.47
N THR A 227 -25.51 17.99 35.58
CA THR A 227 -25.28 18.68 36.86
C THR A 227 -26.42 19.63 37.25
N ILE A 228 -27.37 19.87 36.34
CA ILE A 228 -28.46 20.82 36.56
C ILE A 228 -29.61 20.09 37.28
N LEU A 229 -29.90 20.51 38.52
CA LEU A 229 -30.96 19.94 39.36
C LEU A 229 -32.25 20.76 39.35
N ASN A 230 -32.33 21.81 38.53
CA ASN A 230 -33.50 22.68 38.42
C ASN A 230 -34.03 22.66 36.97
N GLN A 231 -35.32 22.37 36.81
CA GLN A 231 -35.94 22.22 35.50
C GLN A 231 -35.86 23.48 34.64
N ASP A 232 -36.15 24.65 35.22
CA ASP A 232 -36.16 25.93 34.50
C ASP A 232 -34.75 26.32 34.02
N GLN A 233 -33.75 26.08 34.87
CA GLN A 233 -32.35 26.29 34.50
C GLN A 233 -31.92 25.34 33.38
N LEU A 234 -32.33 24.07 33.45
CA LEU A 234 -31.99 23.06 32.45
C LEU A 234 -32.50 23.47 31.07
N VAL A 235 -33.79 23.78 30.97
CA VAL A 235 -34.39 24.13 29.67
C VAL A 235 -33.81 25.43 29.12
N SER A 236 -33.54 26.43 29.96
CA SER A 236 -32.93 27.70 29.53
C SER A 236 -31.51 27.52 28.99
N ASP A 237 -30.65 26.77 29.70
CA ASP A 237 -29.25 26.59 29.30
C ASP A 237 -29.15 25.76 28.02
N VAL A 238 -30.01 24.76 27.87
CA VAL A 238 -30.00 23.87 26.72
C VAL A 238 -30.40 24.57 25.44
N VAL A 239 -31.48 25.36 25.46
CA VAL A 239 -31.93 26.05 24.25
C VAL A 239 -30.87 27.04 23.74
N GLU A 240 -30.19 27.77 24.65
CA GLU A 240 -29.11 28.69 24.27
C GLU A 240 -27.85 27.94 23.80
N LEU A 241 -27.52 26.80 24.41
CA LEU A 241 -26.39 25.98 23.99
C LEU A 241 -26.60 25.41 22.58
N ILE A 242 -27.78 24.86 22.30
CA ILE A 242 -28.13 24.33 20.97
C ILE A 242 -28.10 25.46 19.94
N ARG A 243 -28.73 26.61 20.26
CA ARG A 243 -28.72 27.76 19.35
C ARG A 243 -27.30 28.24 19.04
N SER A 244 -26.45 28.36 20.05
CA SER A 244 -25.06 28.83 19.87
C SER A 244 -24.19 27.83 19.11
N ALA A 245 -24.39 26.52 19.34
CA ALA A 245 -23.58 25.47 18.72
C ALA A 245 -23.91 25.26 17.22
N PHE A 246 -25.17 25.46 16.82
CA PHE A 246 -25.65 25.14 15.48
C PHE A 246 -26.17 26.35 14.69
N ASP A 247 -26.09 27.56 15.25
CA ASP A 247 -26.53 28.83 14.63
C ASP A 247 -27.99 28.83 14.14
N TYR A 248 -28.89 28.18 14.90
CA TYR A 248 -30.31 28.16 14.55
C TYR A 248 -30.99 29.50 14.79
N TYR A 249 -32.00 29.78 13.97
CA TYR A 249 -32.81 31.00 14.10
C TYR A 249 -33.55 31.04 15.45
N GLN A 250 -34.17 29.91 15.83
CA GLN A 250 -34.88 29.80 17.10
C GLN A 250 -34.83 28.36 17.63
N VAL A 251 -34.66 28.22 18.95
CA VAL A 251 -34.74 26.94 19.66
C VAL A 251 -35.68 27.07 20.85
N GLN A 252 -36.55 26.09 21.03
CA GLN A 252 -37.57 26.06 22.09
C GLN A 252 -37.69 24.66 22.68
N ILE A 253 -38.04 24.59 23.96
CA ILE A 253 -38.43 23.35 24.64
C ILE A 253 -39.83 23.56 25.21
N TYR A 254 -40.75 22.70 24.78
CA TYR A 254 -42.07 22.57 25.37
C TYR A 254 -42.10 21.35 26.28
N LEU A 255 -42.67 21.48 27.46
CA LEU A 255 -42.90 20.36 28.38
C LEU A 255 -44.38 19.99 28.40
N LEU A 256 -44.67 18.70 28.47
CA LEU A 256 -46.03 18.21 28.48
C LEU A 256 -46.62 18.32 29.89
N ASP A 257 -47.68 19.13 30.05
CA ASP A 257 -48.53 19.07 31.23
C ASP A 257 -49.58 17.97 31.02
N THR A 258 -49.43 16.88 31.77
CA THR A 258 -50.33 15.72 31.70
C THR A 258 -51.70 15.94 32.32
N ASN A 259 -51.88 16.98 33.15
CA ASN A 259 -53.19 17.30 33.73
C ASN A 259 -54.07 18.05 32.74
N GLU A 260 -53.47 18.98 32.00
CA GLU A 260 -54.19 19.86 31.07
C GLU A 260 -54.08 19.39 29.61
N ASN A 261 -53.27 18.36 29.35
CA ASN A 261 -53.00 17.78 28.03
C ASN A 261 -52.49 18.82 27.02
N GLN A 262 -51.60 19.70 27.48
CA GLN A 262 -51.04 20.82 26.74
C GLN A 262 -49.51 20.81 26.83
N LEU A 263 -48.88 21.31 25.77
CA LEU A 263 -47.45 21.60 25.71
C LEU A 263 -47.23 23.02 26.20
N VAL A 264 -46.55 23.18 27.33
CA VAL A 264 -46.22 24.47 27.92
C VAL A 264 -44.81 24.85 27.52
N LEU A 265 -44.61 26.06 27.00
CA LEU A 265 -43.28 26.54 26.67
C LEU A 265 -42.46 26.71 27.96
N ALA A 266 -41.39 25.92 28.10
CA ALA A 266 -40.54 25.92 29.29
C ALA A 266 -39.21 26.65 29.05
N GLY A 267 -38.66 26.57 27.83
CA GLY A 267 -37.43 27.25 27.45
C GLY A 267 -37.51 27.77 26.02
N SER A 268 -36.95 28.95 25.76
CA SER A 268 -36.92 29.53 24.41
C SER A 268 -35.83 30.58 24.27
N THR A 269 -35.18 30.62 23.12
CA THR A 269 -34.11 31.60 22.84
C THR A 269 -34.62 32.97 22.42
N GLY A 270 -33.77 34.00 22.56
CA GLY A 270 -34.00 35.31 21.94
C GLY A 270 -35.17 36.13 22.51
N GLU A 271 -35.45 37.27 21.88
CA GLU A 271 -36.50 38.19 22.34
C GLU A 271 -37.91 37.63 22.15
N ALA A 272 -38.17 36.98 21.02
CA ALA A 272 -39.43 36.28 20.76
C ALA A 272 -39.73 35.25 21.86
N GLY A 273 -38.74 34.43 22.21
CA GLY A 273 -38.84 33.45 23.28
C GLY A 273 -39.17 34.06 24.64
N ARG A 274 -38.46 35.13 25.04
CA ARG A 274 -38.75 35.83 26.31
C ARG A 274 -40.19 36.36 26.37
N ARG A 275 -40.71 36.86 25.25
CA ARG A 275 -42.11 37.34 25.19
C ARG A 275 -43.11 36.19 25.27
N MET A 276 -42.84 35.06 24.63
CA MET A 276 -43.70 33.88 24.70
C MET A 276 -43.72 33.26 26.09
N LEU A 277 -42.56 33.18 26.76
CA LEU A 277 -42.45 32.71 28.14
C LEU A 277 -43.23 33.62 29.10
N ALA A 278 -43.14 34.95 28.95
CA ALA A 278 -43.89 35.90 29.76
C ALA A 278 -45.43 35.86 29.53
N GLN A 279 -45.88 35.16 28.50
CA GLN A 279 -47.29 34.99 28.15
C GLN A 279 -47.81 33.58 28.48
N ASP A 280 -47.01 32.75 29.16
CA ASP A 280 -47.33 31.34 29.46
C ASP A 280 -47.80 30.60 28.19
N HIS A 281 -47.06 30.76 27.08
CA HIS A 281 -47.48 30.23 25.79
C HIS A 281 -47.66 28.71 25.83
N THR A 282 -48.84 28.24 25.40
CA THR A 282 -49.17 26.82 25.31
C THR A 282 -49.65 26.40 23.93
N LEU A 283 -49.49 25.12 23.63
CA LEU A 283 -49.99 24.46 22.42
C LEU A 283 -50.77 23.20 22.79
N SER A 284 -51.84 22.91 22.06
CA SER A 284 -52.57 21.64 22.23
C SER A 284 -51.82 20.48 21.56
N LEU A 285 -51.97 19.26 22.10
CA LEU A 285 -51.47 18.06 21.40
C LEU A 285 -52.09 17.94 19.99
N GLY A 286 -51.27 17.57 19.03
CA GLY A 286 -51.64 17.48 17.61
C GLY A 286 -51.72 18.82 16.86
N GLN A 287 -51.58 19.96 17.55
CA GLN A 287 -51.62 21.28 16.93
C GLN A 287 -50.24 21.75 16.47
N GLY A 288 -50.11 22.14 15.21
CA GLY A 288 -48.82 22.56 14.64
C GLY A 288 -47.78 21.42 14.62
N LEU A 289 -46.55 21.73 14.22
CA LEU A 289 -45.49 20.74 14.10
C LEU A 289 -45.09 20.18 15.48
N VAL A 290 -44.95 21.06 16.47
CA VAL A 290 -44.62 20.70 17.86
C VAL A 290 -45.69 19.76 18.46
N GLY A 291 -46.97 20.11 18.33
CA GLY A 291 -48.07 19.28 18.85
C GLY A 291 -48.18 17.94 18.14
N ARG A 292 -47.96 17.89 16.81
CA ARG A 292 -47.92 16.63 16.05
C ARG A 292 -46.76 15.74 16.49
N ALA A 293 -45.57 16.29 16.70
CA ALA A 293 -44.43 15.53 17.19
C ALA A 293 -44.72 14.89 18.56
N ALA A 294 -45.32 15.65 19.48
CA ALA A 294 -45.73 15.10 20.77
C ALA A 294 -46.81 14.01 20.66
N ALA A 295 -47.84 14.24 19.84
CA ALA A 295 -48.97 13.32 19.71
C ALA A 295 -48.60 12.00 19.00
N ALA A 296 -47.77 12.07 17.97
CA ALA A 296 -47.29 10.91 17.23
C ALA A 296 -46.13 10.19 17.92
N ASN A 297 -45.44 10.85 18.87
CA ASN A 297 -44.17 10.41 19.43
C ASN A 297 -43.11 10.13 18.35
N GLU A 298 -43.14 10.94 17.30
CA GLU A 298 -42.29 10.83 16.13
C GLU A 298 -41.67 12.19 15.78
N LEU A 299 -40.51 12.15 15.15
CA LEU A 299 -39.85 13.34 14.65
C LEU A 299 -40.65 13.91 13.47
N VAL A 300 -40.93 15.22 13.52
CA VAL A 300 -41.60 15.95 12.44
C VAL A 300 -40.61 16.97 11.89
N LEU A 301 -40.07 16.72 10.70
CA LEU A 301 -39.14 17.62 10.00
C LEU A 301 -39.81 18.18 8.75
N ILE A 302 -39.90 19.51 8.66
CA ILE A 302 -40.43 20.22 7.52
C ILE A 302 -39.35 21.16 6.97
N GLN A 303 -38.92 20.88 5.73
CA GLN A 303 -37.85 21.64 5.06
C GLN A 303 -38.30 22.97 4.48
N ASP A 304 -39.61 23.11 4.21
CA ASP A 304 -40.28 24.33 3.79
C ASP A 304 -41.64 24.42 4.47
N VAL A 305 -41.74 25.23 5.52
CA VAL A 305 -42.96 25.34 6.34
C VAL A 305 -44.15 25.92 5.57
N GLN A 306 -43.91 26.65 4.47
CA GLN A 306 -45.00 27.17 3.63
C GLN A 306 -45.71 26.07 2.83
N GLN A 307 -45.10 24.88 2.73
CA GLN A 307 -45.67 23.72 2.03
C GLN A 307 -46.46 22.80 2.96
N ASP A 308 -46.38 22.97 4.28
CA ASP A 308 -47.11 22.15 5.25
C ASP A 308 -48.47 22.78 5.56
N LEU A 309 -49.55 22.04 5.31
CA LEU A 309 -50.93 22.52 5.48
C LEU A 309 -51.32 22.73 6.95
N ASP A 310 -50.65 22.04 7.86
CA ASP A 310 -50.89 22.10 9.31
C ASP A 310 -49.88 23.00 10.03
N TRP A 311 -49.07 23.77 9.30
CA TRP A 311 -48.13 24.71 9.89
C TRP A 311 -48.87 25.84 10.61
N LEU A 312 -48.47 26.09 11.86
CA LEU A 312 -49.04 27.14 12.70
C LEU A 312 -48.05 28.30 12.81
N PRO A 313 -48.15 29.34 11.96
CA PRO A 313 -47.21 30.45 11.98
C PRO A 313 -47.31 31.23 13.29
N ASN A 314 -46.16 31.53 13.90
CA ASN A 314 -46.07 32.39 15.07
C ASN A 314 -45.71 33.83 14.66
N PRO A 315 -46.56 34.84 14.96
CA PRO A 315 -46.27 36.24 14.61
C PRO A 315 -44.96 36.80 15.19
N LEU A 316 -44.42 36.19 16.25
CA LEU A 316 -43.15 36.59 16.85
C LEU A 316 -41.93 35.97 16.14
N LEU A 317 -42.14 35.00 15.25
CA LEU A 317 -41.12 34.28 14.49
C LEU A 317 -41.46 34.31 12.98
N PRO A 318 -41.52 35.50 12.36
CA PRO A 318 -42.01 35.65 10.98
C PRO A 318 -41.07 35.05 9.92
N ASP A 319 -39.80 34.85 10.26
CA ASP A 319 -38.78 34.39 9.31
C ASP A 319 -38.59 32.88 9.30
N THR A 320 -39.40 32.11 10.01
CA THR A 320 -39.32 30.64 10.03
C THR A 320 -39.62 30.07 8.65
N LYS A 321 -38.66 29.31 8.09
CA LYS A 321 -38.74 28.68 6.77
C LYS A 321 -38.60 27.16 6.82
N ALA A 322 -37.84 26.63 7.78
CA ALA A 322 -37.77 25.21 8.07
C ALA A 322 -37.92 25.00 9.58
N GLU A 323 -38.51 23.88 9.98
CA GLU A 323 -38.81 23.59 11.39
C GLU A 323 -38.73 22.08 11.65
N VAL A 324 -38.19 21.71 12.81
CA VAL A 324 -38.16 20.33 13.28
C VAL A 324 -38.63 20.23 14.73
N GLY A 325 -39.66 19.42 14.93
CA GLY A 325 -40.16 19.01 16.24
C GLY A 325 -39.60 17.63 16.60
N VAL A 326 -38.83 17.57 17.67
CA VAL A 326 -38.21 16.34 18.17
C VAL A 326 -38.79 15.96 19.53
N PRO A 327 -39.49 14.81 19.66
CA PRO A 327 -40.03 14.39 20.95
C PRO A 327 -38.94 14.17 21.99
N ILE A 328 -39.07 14.82 23.14
CA ILE A 328 -38.28 14.56 24.34
C ILE A 328 -38.98 13.43 25.08
N ARG A 329 -38.50 12.21 24.92
CA ARG A 329 -39.17 11.00 25.44
C ARG A 329 -38.25 10.13 26.27
N PHE A 330 -38.81 9.54 27.31
CA PHE A 330 -38.15 8.50 28.10
C PHE A 330 -38.93 7.19 27.88
N GLN A 331 -38.28 6.21 27.26
CA GLN A 331 -38.93 4.99 26.77
C GLN A 331 -40.10 5.31 25.81
N THR A 332 -41.35 5.06 26.23
CA THR A 332 -42.57 5.30 25.47
C THR A 332 -43.32 6.56 25.91
N GLU A 333 -42.88 7.21 26.99
CA GLU A 333 -43.53 8.40 27.55
C GLU A 333 -42.91 9.68 26.96
N VAL A 334 -43.74 10.53 26.35
CA VAL A 334 -43.33 11.86 25.88
C VAL A 334 -43.38 12.83 27.06
N LEU A 335 -42.23 13.42 27.39
CA LEU A 335 -42.09 14.43 28.44
C LEU A 335 -42.23 15.86 27.88
N GLY A 336 -42.02 16.03 26.58
CA GLY A 336 -42.02 17.33 25.91
C GLY A 336 -41.56 17.24 24.45
N VAL A 337 -41.26 18.38 23.85
CA VAL A 337 -40.75 18.51 22.48
C VAL A 337 -39.65 19.56 22.44
N LEU A 338 -38.53 19.21 21.81
CA LEU A 338 -37.50 20.14 21.38
C LEU A 338 -37.88 20.64 19.99
N ASP A 339 -38.15 21.94 19.89
CA ASP A 339 -38.51 22.62 18.65
C ASP A 339 -37.35 23.48 18.16
N VAL A 340 -36.99 23.34 16.88
CA VAL A 340 -35.89 24.07 16.26
C VAL A 340 -36.36 24.63 14.92
N GLN A 341 -36.14 25.93 14.71
CA GLN A 341 -36.55 26.65 13.52
C GLN A 341 -35.35 27.30 12.83
N HIS A 342 -35.38 27.29 11.49
CA HIS A 342 -34.37 27.90 10.64
C HIS A 342 -35.02 28.93 9.69
N ASN A 343 -34.32 30.03 9.42
CA ASN A 343 -34.73 31.09 8.50
C ASN A 343 -34.36 30.85 7.02
N VAL A 344 -33.97 29.62 6.68
CA VAL A 344 -33.55 29.19 5.33
C VAL A 344 -34.30 27.91 4.96
N VAL A 345 -34.85 27.85 3.75
CA VAL A 345 -35.50 26.64 3.20
C VAL A 345 -34.44 25.56 2.98
N ASN A 346 -34.74 24.31 3.34
CA ASN A 346 -33.77 23.21 3.39
C ASN A 346 -32.58 23.47 4.34
N GLY A 347 -32.76 24.31 5.36
CA GLY A 347 -31.69 24.66 6.31
C GLY A 347 -31.42 23.61 7.39
N LEU A 348 -32.22 22.54 7.47
CA LEU A 348 -32.10 21.49 8.49
C LEU A 348 -31.64 20.18 7.84
N ASP A 349 -30.38 19.82 8.00
CA ASP A 349 -29.85 18.57 7.42
C ASP A 349 -30.21 17.33 8.27
N GLU A 350 -30.11 16.14 7.68
CA GLU A 350 -30.44 14.88 8.37
C GLU A 350 -29.46 14.52 9.50
N GLU A 351 -28.19 14.91 9.41
CA GLU A 351 -27.15 14.59 10.39
C GLU A 351 -27.32 15.44 11.67
N GLN A 352 -27.56 16.73 11.50
CA GLN A 352 -27.97 17.67 12.53
C GLN A 352 -29.28 17.20 13.19
N THR A 353 -30.26 16.75 12.41
CA THR A 353 -31.52 16.22 12.93
C THR A 353 -31.32 14.99 13.84
N ARG A 354 -30.44 14.05 13.46
CA ARG A 354 -30.06 12.91 14.31
C ARG A 354 -29.34 13.36 15.58
N THR A 355 -28.53 14.41 15.49
CA THR A 355 -27.87 15.01 16.64
C THR A 355 -28.90 15.60 17.61
N LEU A 356 -29.92 16.30 17.10
CA LEU A 356 -31.04 16.83 17.90
C LEU A 356 -31.84 15.72 18.60
N GLN A 357 -32.08 14.58 17.94
CA GLN A 357 -32.69 13.40 18.59
C GLN A 357 -31.87 12.87 19.76
N THR A 358 -30.54 12.84 19.60
CA THR A 358 -29.62 12.42 20.66
C THR A 358 -29.67 13.39 21.84
N ILE A 359 -29.67 14.70 21.56
CA ILE A 359 -29.80 15.74 22.57
C ILE A 359 -31.15 15.64 23.29
N ALA A 360 -32.27 15.48 22.56
CA ALA A 360 -33.61 15.30 23.13
C ALA A 360 -33.68 14.08 24.08
N ALA A 361 -33.02 12.98 23.74
CA ALA A 361 -32.93 11.82 24.62
C ALA A 361 -32.16 12.12 25.92
N GLN A 362 -31.07 12.91 25.85
CA GLN A 362 -30.33 13.34 27.04
C GLN A 362 -31.15 14.31 27.90
N ILE A 363 -31.87 15.25 27.29
CA ILE A 363 -32.79 16.15 27.99
C ILE A 363 -33.86 15.32 28.74
N ALA A 364 -34.42 14.29 28.11
CA ALA A 364 -35.41 13.43 28.76
C ALA A 364 -34.86 12.73 30.02
N ILE A 365 -33.61 12.25 29.96
CA ILE A 365 -32.93 11.65 31.11
C ILE A 365 -32.72 12.69 32.22
N ALA A 366 -32.25 13.89 31.87
CA ALA A 366 -32.03 14.97 32.83
C ALA A 366 -33.33 15.41 33.52
N LEU A 367 -34.40 15.66 32.75
CA LEU A 367 -35.73 15.97 33.28
C LEU A 367 -36.25 14.88 34.22
N ARG A 368 -36.03 13.60 33.85
CA ARG A 368 -36.42 12.49 34.72
C ARG A 368 -35.64 12.46 36.03
N ASN A 369 -34.34 12.72 35.98
CA ASN A 369 -33.49 12.79 37.16
C ASN A 369 -33.89 13.94 38.09
N ILE A 370 -34.20 15.12 37.53
CA ILE A 370 -34.70 16.27 38.28
C ILE A 370 -35.99 15.91 39.01
N ARG A 371 -36.97 15.32 38.29
CA ARG A 371 -38.24 14.94 38.89
C ARG A 371 -38.09 13.88 39.98
N LEU A 372 -37.22 12.88 39.77
CA LEU A 372 -36.90 11.87 40.79
C LEU A 372 -36.24 12.50 42.03
N TYR A 373 -35.37 13.50 41.83
CA TYR A 373 -34.72 14.23 42.91
C TYR A 373 -35.73 15.05 43.72
N GLU A 374 -36.62 15.79 43.06
CA GLU A 374 -37.69 16.57 43.70
C GLU A 374 -38.66 15.69 44.50
N ASP A 375 -39.04 14.55 43.94
CA ASP A 375 -39.87 13.55 44.63
C ASP A 375 -39.17 13.01 45.88
N ALA A 376 -37.89 12.66 45.77
CA ALA A 376 -37.09 12.18 46.89
C ALA A 376 -36.94 13.25 47.98
N GLN A 377 -36.70 14.51 47.60
CA GLN A 377 -36.59 15.63 48.53
C GLN A 377 -37.92 15.88 49.26
N THR A 378 -39.03 15.87 48.52
CA THR A 378 -40.38 16.03 49.09
C THR A 378 -40.71 14.91 50.08
N ARG A 379 -40.35 13.67 49.76
CA ARG A 379 -40.50 12.52 50.68
C ARG A 379 -39.64 12.68 51.93
N ALA A 380 -38.37 13.05 51.78
CA ALA A 380 -37.47 13.27 52.91
C ALA A 380 -37.96 14.41 53.83
N THR A 381 -38.46 15.52 53.27
CA THR A 381 -39.07 16.61 54.05
C THR A 381 -40.30 16.13 54.82
N ARG A 382 -41.17 15.34 54.19
CA ARG A 382 -42.36 14.77 54.84
C ARG A 382 -41.97 13.82 55.98
N GLU A 383 -41.00 12.95 55.78
CA GLU A 383 -40.50 12.04 56.81
C GLU A 383 -39.84 12.78 57.98
N SER A 384 -39.05 13.82 57.68
CA SER A 384 -38.44 14.68 58.69
C SER A 384 -39.50 15.35 59.57
N GLN A 385 -40.55 15.92 58.96
CA GLN A 385 -41.68 16.51 59.69
C GLN A 385 -42.40 15.48 60.58
N LEU A 386 -42.66 14.27 60.07
CA LEU A 386 -43.30 13.20 60.83
C LEU A 386 -42.44 12.73 62.01
N ASN A 387 -41.12 12.62 61.82
CA ASN A 387 -40.19 12.27 62.89
C ASN A 387 -40.12 13.34 63.97
N GLU A 388 -40.13 14.62 63.58
CA GLU A 388 -40.13 15.75 64.51
C GLU A 388 -41.42 15.74 65.37
N ILE A 389 -42.59 15.58 64.74
CA ILE A 389 -43.88 15.44 65.43
C ILE A 389 -43.82 14.26 66.42
N SER A 390 -43.32 13.10 65.97
CA SER A 390 -43.20 11.90 66.80
C SER A 390 -42.25 12.09 68.00
N GLN A 391 -41.14 12.83 67.81
CA GLN A 391 -40.22 13.16 68.89
C GLN A 391 -40.85 14.11 69.91
N ARG A 392 -41.55 15.17 69.46
CA ARG A 392 -42.28 16.08 70.36
C ARG A 392 -43.34 15.35 71.18
N ILE A 393 -44.05 14.38 70.58
CA ILE A 393 -44.99 13.50 71.28
C ILE A 393 -44.27 12.65 72.34
N ARG A 394 -43.15 12.00 72.00
CA ARG A 394 -42.37 11.16 72.95
C ARG A 394 -41.73 11.95 74.09
N SER A 395 -41.39 13.21 73.88
CA SER A 395 -40.77 14.07 74.91
C SER A 395 -41.77 14.76 75.84
N ALA A 396 -43.08 14.60 75.62
CA ALA A 396 -44.09 15.19 76.49
C ALA A 396 -44.10 14.48 77.85
N ALA A 397 -43.98 15.26 78.93
CA ALA A 397 -43.81 14.76 80.29
C ALA A 397 -45.11 14.20 80.93
N ASP A 398 -46.27 14.51 80.35
CA ASP A 398 -47.59 14.09 80.84
C ASP A 398 -48.59 13.87 79.68
N ILE A 399 -49.66 13.12 79.97
CA ILE A 399 -50.69 12.74 78.99
C ILE A 399 -51.39 13.97 78.39
N ASP A 400 -51.59 15.03 79.16
CA ASP A 400 -52.21 16.28 78.70
C ASP A 400 -51.33 17.01 77.68
N SER A 401 -50.02 16.92 77.83
CA SER A 401 -49.04 17.49 76.92
C SER A 401 -48.94 16.69 75.62
N VAL A 402 -49.01 15.36 75.69
CA VAL A 402 -49.14 14.49 74.49
C VAL A 402 -50.40 14.86 73.71
N LEU A 403 -51.55 14.97 74.38
CA LEU A 403 -52.83 15.30 73.77
C LEU A 403 -52.83 16.70 73.14
N ARG A 404 -52.24 17.70 73.81
CA ARG A 404 -52.10 19.05 73.25
C ARG A 404 -51.27 19.07 71.97
N VAL A 405 -50.14 18.36 71.95
CA VAL A 405 -49.28 18.24 70.76
C VAL A 405 -50.06 17.54 69.64
N ALA A 406 -50.71 16.42 69.93
CA ALA A 406 -51.50 15.68 68.93
C ALA A 406 -52.65 16.53 68.34
N VAL A 407 -53.43 17.22 69.19
CA VAL A 407 -54.53 18.10 68.74
C VAL A 407 -54.01 19.24 67.85
N LYS A 408 -52.90 19.87 68.23
CA LYS A 408 -52.31 20.97 67.48
C LYS A 408 -51.79 20.52 66.12
N GLU A 409 -50.99 19.46 66.08
CA GLU A 409 -50.36 18.97 64.86
C GLU A 409 -51.40 18.36 63.89
N ILE A 410 -52.38 17.59 64.40
CA ILE A 410 -53.47 17.05 63.56
C ILE A 410 -54.34 18.19 63.01
N GLY A 411 -54.65 19.21 63.83
CA GLY A 411 -55.40 20.38 63.38
C GLY A 411 -54.68 21.17 62.28
N GLN A 412 -53.36 21.33 62.40
CA GLN A 412 -52.55 21.98 61.37
C GLN A 412 -52.43 21.14 60.09
N ALA A 413 -52.14 19.85 60.21
CA ALA A 413 -51.98 18.94 59.06
C ALA A 413 -53.26 18.78 58.24
N THR A 414 -54.42 18.71 58.90
CA THR A 414 -55.72 18.55 58.24
C THR A 414 -56.38 19.88 57.86
N ARG A 415 -55.77 21.02 58.23
CA ARG A 415 -56.37 22.36 58.15
C ARG A 415 -57.78 22.42 58.78
N ALA A 416 -58.04 21.58 59.80
CA ALA A 416 -59.33 21.50 60.44
C ALA A 416 -59.59 22.76 61.29
N ARG A 417 -60.81 23.31 61.19
CA ARG A 417 -61.22 24.48 61.97
C ARG A 417 -61.32 24.20 63.47
N ARG A 418 -61.55 22.94 63.85
CA ARG A 418 -61.66 22.50 65.23
C ARG A 418 -61.23 21.04 65.33
N THR A 419 -60.28 20.77 66.23
CA THR A 419 -59.77 19.42 66.52
C THR A 419 -59.93 19.17 68.01
N SER A 420 -60.49 18.02 68.39
CA SER A 420 -60.62 17.58 69.78
C SER A 420 -60.18 16.13 69.90
N VAL A 421 -59.46 15.80 70.97
CA VAL A 421 -59.16 14.42 71.33
C VAL A 421 -59.82 14.12 72.68
N THR A 422 -60.47 12.97 72.78
CA THR A 422 -61.11 12.49 74.01
C THR A 422 -60.49 11.16 74.39
N LEU A 423 -59.99 11.05 75.62
CA LEU A 423 -59.54 9.78 76.17
C LEU A 423 -60.75 8.96 76.61
N GLY A 424 -60.98 7.81 75.98
CA GLY A 424 -61.97 6.85 76.47
C GLY A 424 -61.44 6.16 77.72
N GLN A 425 -62.18 6.18 78.83
CA GLN A 425 -61.88 5.29 79.94
C GLN A 425 -62.09 3.85 79.46
N GLY A 426 -61.03 3.04 79.48
CA GLY A 426 -61.13 1.62 79.16
C GLY A 426 -62.16 0.95 80.09
N ALA A 427 -63.10 0.23 79.49
CA ALA A 427 -64.10 -0.54 80.22
C ALA A 427 -63.40 -1.65 81.02
N GLY A 428 -63.06 -1.35 82.28
CA GLY A 428 -62.84 -2.34 83.32
C GLY A 428 -64.19 -2.74 83.92
N GLU A 429 -64.43 -4.04 83.95
CA GLU A 429 -65.59 -4.73 84.51
C GLU A 429 -66.07 -4.13 85.85
N ASN A 430 -67.31 -3.62 85.89
CA ASN A 430 -68.38 -3.94 86.86
C ASN A 430 -69.45 -2.84 86.96
N GLY A 431 -70.70 -3.20 86.65
CA GLY A 431 -71.87 -2.77 87.43
C GLY A 431 -72.68 -1.55 86.96
N ARG A 432 -73.85 -1.87 86.39
CA ARG A 432 -75.14 -1.15 86.47
C ARG A 432 -75.25 0.28 85.90
N SER A 433 -75.99 0.35 84.78
CA SER A 433 -77.20 1.18 84.59
C SER A 433 -77.39 2.35 85.56
N GLU A 434 -77.36 3.58 85.05
CA GLU A 434 -78.54 4.45 84.97
C GLU A 434 -78.27 5.71 84.13
N ASN A 435 -79.17 5.91 83.15
CA ASN A 435 -79.54 7.08 82.35
C ASN A 435 -78.49 7.98 81.69
#